data_AF-C2FZ63-F1
#
_entry.id   AF-C2FZ63-F1
#
_cell.length_a   1.000
_cell.length_b   1.000
_cell.length_c   1.000
_cell.angle_alpha   90.00
_cell.angle_beta   90.00
_cell.angle_gamma   90.00
#
_symmetry.space_group_name_H-M   'P 1'
#
loop_
_entity.id
_entity.type
_entity.pdbx_description
1 polymer ?
#
loop_
_entity_poly.entity_id
_entity_poly.type
_entity_poly.pdbx_seq_one_letter_code
_entity_poly.pdbx_strand_id
1 'polypeptide(L)'
;MRKQLLSLIFLLTLSTYTLAQIGNRDPNVPDHTPMMNSTWEAIDKMMYKVTYEGSKKIYTPTYPPALKALENKIVTLPGYLVPLNSGRNHKTFMLSVLPVMQCQFCGSNGIPPMVEIFMKGESVKFTDEPIKIKGKMKFNPEPLKGNAEIQIIDAVLIK
;
A
#
# COMPACT_ATOMS: atom_id res chain seq x y z
N MET A 1 25.65 -41.27 -41.09
CA MET A 1 25.05 -39.91 -41.00
C MET A 1 23.87 -39.88 -40.01
N ARG A 2 24.06 -40.32 -38.76
CA ARG A 2 22.96 -40.46 -37.76
C ARG A 2 23.28 -39.82 -36.39
N LYS A 3 24.44 -39.18 -36.26
CA LYS A 3 24.90 -38.54 -35.01
C LYS A 3 24.85 -37.01 -35.02
N GLN A 4 24.58 -36.37 -36.17
CA GLN A 4 24.43 -34.91 -36.26
C GLN A 4 22.97 -34.44 -36.14
N LEU A 5 22.00 -35.37 -36.24
CA LEU A 5 20.58 -35.03 -36.12
C LEU A 5 20.10 -34.91 -34.66
N LEU A 6 20.87 -35.45 -33.70
CA LEU A 6 20.52 -35.39 -32.27
C LEU A 6 20.90 -34.06 -31.61
N SER A 7 21.89 -33.33 -32.15
CA SER A 7 22.32 -32.04 -31.61
C SER A 7 21.42 -30.87 -32.05
N LEU A 8 20.65 -31.02 -33.13
CA LEU A 8 19.75 -29.95 -33.62
C LEU A 8 18.39 -29.92 -32.91
N ILE A 9 17.98 -31.02 -32.28
CA ILE A 9 16.69 -31.11 -31.58
C ILE A 9 16.79 -30.50 -30.16
N PHE A 10 17.99 -30.47 -29.57
CA PHE A 10 18.19 -29.92 -28.23
C PHE A 10 18.30 -28.38 -28.20
N LEU A 11 18.54 -27.74 -29.35
CA LEU A 11 18.65 -26.27 -29.46
C LEU A 11 17.33 -25.58 -29.80
N LEU A 12 16.27 -26.33 -30.16
CA LEU A 12 14.96 -25.79 -30.50
C LEU A 12 13.94 -25.81 -29.34
N THR A 13 14.31 -26.32 -28.16
CA THR A 13 13.45 -26.34 -26.97
C THR A 13 13.73 -25.21 -25.98
N LEU A 14 14.72 -24.35 -26.23
CA LEU A 14 15.05 -23.22 -25.34
C LEU A 14 14.31 -21.91 -25.67
N SER A 15 13.57 -21.81 -26.77
CA SER A 15 12.96 -20.54 -27.21
C SER A 15 11.52 -20.29 -26.73
N THR A 16 10.92 -21.15 -25.90
CA THR A 16 9.53 -20.96 -25.44
C THR A 16 9.36 -20.69 -23.94
N TYR A 17 10.44 -20.48 -23.18
CA TYR A 17 10.36 -20.08 -21.77
C TYR A 17 10.33 -18.57 -21.58
N THR A 18 9.47 -17.84 -22.28
CA THR A 18 9.11 -16.46 -21.91
C THR A 18 7.61 -16.34 -21.72
N LEU A 19 7.07 -17.05 -20.73
CA LEU A 19 5.75 -16.81 -20.15
C LEU A 19 5.77 -17.17 -18.66
N ALA A 20 6.86 -16.84 -17.96
CA ALA A 20 6.92 -16.97 -16.52
C ALA A 20 6.52 -15.63 -15.88
N GLN A 21 5.35 -15.64 -15.23
CA GLN A 21 4.87 -14.67 -14.24
C GLN A 21 4.20 -13.38 -14.74
N ILE A 22 3.13 -13.47 -15.55
CA ILE A 22 1.98 -12.58 -15.31
C ILE A 22 1.12 -13.32 -14.29
N GLY A 23 1.33 -13.02 -13.02
CA GLY A 23 0.53 -13.56 -11.91
C GLY A 23 -0.95 -13.39 -12.21
N ASN A 24 -1.73 -14.38 -11.81
CA ASN A 24 -3.18 -14.48 -12.00
C ASN A 24 -3.88 -13.26 -11.35
N ARG A 25 -3.94 -12.12 -12.05
CA ARG A 25 -4.63 -10.91 -11.57
C ARG A 25 -6.12 -11.17 -11.64
N ASP A 26 -6.78 -11.13 -10.49
CA ASP A 26 -8.25 -11.12 -10.43
C ASP A 26 -8.75 -9.88 -11.18
N PRO A 27 -9.53 -10.02 -12.26
CA PRO A 27 -10.02 -8.88 -13.04
C PRO A 27 -10.94 -7.95 -12.24
N ASN A 28 -11.43 -8.38 -11.07
CA ASN A 28 -12.26 -7.57 -10.18
C ASN A 28 -11.47 -6.69 -9.20
N VAL A 29 -10.14 -6.82 -9.14
CA VAL A 29 -9.28 -6.01 -8.29
C VAL A 29 -8.70 -4.85 -9.11
N PRO A 30 -8.92 -3.58 -8.72
CA PRO A 30 -8.36 -2.44 -9.42
C PRO A 30 -6.82 -2.46 -9.47
N ASP A 31 -6.26 -1.99 -10.57
CA ASP A 31 -4.81 -1.86 -10.70
C ASP A 31 -4.29 -0.71 -9.83
N HIS A 32 -3.70 -1.07 -8.69
CA HIS A 32 -3.07 -0.17 -7.73
C HIS A 32 -1.54 -0.06 -7.93
N THR A 33 -0.98 -0.87 -8.84
CA THR A 33 0.48 -0.97 -9.02
C THR A 33 1.19 0.33 -9.38
N PRO A 34 0.58 1.31 -10.11
CA PRO A 34 1.26 2.57 -10.42
C PRO A 34 1.63 3.42 -9.19
N MET A 35 0.93 3.27 -8.08
CA MET A 35 1.22 4.00 -6.84
C MET A 35 2.18 3.25 -5.93
N MET A 36 2.41 1.95 -6.16
CA MET A 36 3.22 1.12 -5.27
C MET A 36 4.69 1.52 -5.32
N ASN A 37 5.25 1.79 -4.14
CA ASN A 37 6.68 1.94 -3.92
C ASN A 37 7.10 1.09 -2.71
N SER A 38 8.39 1.07 -2.39
CA SER A 38 8.90 0.27 -1.26
C SER A 38 8.27 0.60 0.10
N THR A 39 7.75 1.82 0.29
CA THR A 39 7.03 2.18 1.52
C THR A 39 5.63 1.56 1.51
N TRP A 40 4.89 1.66 0.40
CA TRP A 40 3.60 0.98 0.25
C TRP A 40 3.69 -0.54 0.33
N GLU A 41 4.73 -1.14 -0.26
CA GLU A 41 5.01 -2.58 -0.15
C GLU A 41 5.30 -3.00 1.29
N ALA A 42 5.90 -2.13 2.11
CA ALA A 42 6.09 -2.39 3.52
C ALA A 42 4.76 -2.27 4.29
N ILE A 43 3.92 -1.28 3.95
CA ILE A 43 2.60 -1.06 4.55
C ILE A 43 1.64 -2.22 4.25
N ASP A 44 1.68 -2.77 3.03
CA ASP A 44 0.85 -3.93 2.62
C ASP A 44 1.10 -5.18 3.48
N LYS A 45 2.30 -5.28 4.08
CA LYS A 45 2.65 -6.38 4.99
C LYS A 45 2.00 -6.25 6.38
N MET A 46 1.27 -5.17 6.66
CA MET A 46 0.56 -5.04 7.93
C MET A 46 -0.47 -6.16 8.08
N MET A 47 -0.49 -6.80 9.24
CA MET A 47 -1.40 -7.91 9.54
C MET A 47 -2.11 -7.64 10.86
N TYR A 48 -3.28 -8.24 11.09
CA TYR A 48 -3.90 -8.24 12.42
C TYR A 48 -3.69 -9.57 13.12
N LYS A 49 -3.23 -9.52 14.37
CA LYS A 49 -3.31 -10.65 15.29
C LYS A 49 -4.70 -10.65 15.92
N VAL A 50 -5.40 -11.77 15.78
CA VAL A 50 -6.70 -11.98 16.42
C VAL A 50 -6.49 -12.60 17.80
N THR A 51 -7.02 -11.96 18.82
CA THR A 51 -7.08 -12.48 20.19
C THR A 51 -8.52 -12.45 20.70
N TYR A 52 -8.80 -13.06 21.85
CA TYR A 52 -10.14 -13.11 22.43
C TYR A 52 -10.13 -12.54 23.84
N GLU A 53 -11.07 -11.65 24.12
CA GLU A 53 -11.42 -11.21 25.47
C GLU A 53 -12.83 -11.71 25.76
N GLY A 54 -12.92 -12.84 26.48
CA GLY A 54 -14.17 -13.60 26.59
C GLY A 54 -14.64 -14.11 25.22
N SER A 55 -15.86 -13.73 24.81
CA SER A 55 -16.42 -14.07 23.50
C SER A 55 -16.09 -13.04 22.41
N LYS A 56 -15.45 -11.92 22.76
CA LYS A 56 -15.16 -10.83 21.83
C LYS A 56 -13.82 -11.06 21.11
N LYS A 57 -13.83 -11.01 19.77
CA LYS A 57 -12.61 -10.96 18.96
C LYS A 57 -11.98 -9.57 19.04
N ILE A 58 -10.69 -9.52 19.34
CA ILE A 58 -9.87 -8.31 19.35
C ILE A 58 -8.83 -8.42 18.22
N TYR A 59 -8.88 -7.47 17.29
CA TYR A 59 -7.95 -7.38 16.17
C TYR A 59 -6.86 -6.38 16.52
N THR A 60 -5.65 -6.87 16.80
CA THR A 60 -4.50 -6.02 17.13
C THR A 60 -3.58 -5.92 15.92
N PRO A 61 -3.27 -4.71 15.41
CA PRO A 61 -2.34 -4.60 14.30
C PRO A 61 -0.95 -5.08 14.70
N THR A 62 -0.28 -5.70 13.76
CA THR A 62 1.09 -6.19 13.87
C THR A 62 1.89 -5.58 12.73
N TYR A 63 3.07 -5.08 13.07
CA TYR A 63 3.97 -4.40 12.15
C TYR A 63 5.22 -5.28 11.96
N PRO A 64 5.33 -6.06 10.87
CA PRO A 64 6.49 -6.91 10.63
C PRO A 64 7.80 -6.10 10.54
N PRO A 65 8.99 -6.72 10.68
CA PRO A 65 10.26 -6.01 10.74
C PRO A 65 10.50 -4.97 9.64
N ALA A 66 10.11 -5.28 8.40
CA ALA A 66 10.24 -4.36 7.27
C ALA A 66 9.42 -3.08 7.44
N LEU A 67 8.17 -3.19 7.93
CA LEU A 67 7.32 -2.05 8.23
C LEU A 67 7.80 -1.33 9.50
N LYS A 68 8.12 -2.09 10.55
CA LYS A 68 8.61 -1.56 11.83
C LYS A 68 9.88 -0.71 11.66
N ALA A 69 10.77 -1.09 10.74
CA ALA A 69 11.99 -0.35 10.42
C ALA A 69 11.76 1.08 9.87
N LEU A 70 10.55 1.36 9.37
CA LEU A 70 10.16 2.68 8.88
C LEU A 70 9.66 3.61 10.00
N GLU A 71 9.44 3.10 11.22
CA GLU A 71 9.01 3.93 12.34
C GLU A 71 9.97 5.08 12.58
N ASN A 72 9.44 6.30 12.69
CA ASN A 72 10.19 7.56 12.82
C ASN A 72 11.06 7.95 11.61
N LYS A 73 11.04 7.19 10.51
CA LYS A 73 11.75 7.57 9.28
C LYS A 73 10.92 8.55 8.46
N ILE A 74 11.63 9.38 7.71
CA ILE A 74 11.00 10.20 6.68
C ILE A 74 10.73 9.32 5.47
N VAL A 75 9.46 9.20 5.09
CA VAL A 75 9.00 8.41 3.96
C VAL A 75 8.30 9.29 2.94
N THR A 76 8.22 8.81 1.70
CA THR A 76 7.50 9.46 0.61
C THR A 76 6.46 8.50 0.06
N LEU A 77 5.22 8.94 -0.04
CA LEU A 77 4.09 8.15 -0.52
C LEU A 77 3.35 8.92 -1.62
N PRO A 78 3.31 8.42 -2.87
CA PRO A 78 2.30 8.84 -3.83
C PRO A 78 0.94 8.23 -3.45
N GLY A 79 -0.17 8.90 -3.75
CA GLY A 79 -1.49 8.35 -3.52
C GLY A 79 -2.60 9.37 -3.67
N TYR A 80 -3.83 8.91 -3.48
CA TYR A 80 -5.05 9.70 -3.59
C TYR A 80 -5.49 10.19 -2.22
N LEU A 81 -5.86 11.47 -2.14
CA LEU A 81 -6.44 12.05 -0.94
C LEU A 81 -7.88 11.56 -0.76
N VAL A 82 -8.15 10.96 0.39
CA VAL A 82 -9.47 10.49 0.81
C VAL A 82 -9.92 11.36 1.98
N PRO A 83 -10.91 12.25 1.79
CA PRO A 83 -11.29 13.23 2.79
C PRO A 83 -12.01 12.57 3.99
N LEU A 84 -11.64 12.97 5.20
CA LEU A 84 -12.32 12.53 6.44
C LEU A 84 -13.56 13.38 6.78
N ASN A 85 -13.71 14.55 6.15
CA ASN A 85 -14.79 15.48 6.38
C ASN A 85 -15.21 16.18 5.09
N SER A 86 -16.41 16.76 5.10
CA SER A 86 -16.95 17.55 3.99
C SER A 86 -16.25 18.91 3.96
N GLY A 87 -15.22 19.04 3.13
CA GLY A 87 -14.43 20.26 3.00
C GLY A 87 -13.68 20.26 1.68
N ARG A 88 -13.24 21.44 1.23
CA ARG A 88 -12.39 21.56 0.03
C ARG A 88 -10.90 21.40 0.34
N ASN A 89 -10.50 21.75 1.56
CA ASN A 89 -9.11 21.80 2.00
C ASN A 89 -8.95 20.95 3.26
N HIS A 90 -7.94 20.08 3.29
CA HIS A 90 -7.77 19.11 4.37
C HIS A 90 -6.37 19.20 4.98
N LYS A 91 -6.30 19.27 6.31
CA LYS A 91 -5.05 19.08 7.07
C LYS A 91 -4.89 17.66 7.60
N THR A 92 -6.01 16.95 7.75
CA THR A 92 -6.04 15.54 8.11
C THR A 92 -6.92 14.81 7.11
N PHE A 93 -6.39 13.73 6.54
CA PHE A 93 -7.06 12.92 5.53
C PHE A 93 -6.43 11.52 5.47
N MET A 94 -7.11 10.59 4.83
CA MET A 94 -6.54 9.27 4.52
C MET A 94 -5.86 9.31 3.16
N LEU A 95 -4.74 8.62 3.00
CA LEU A 95 -4.04 8.44 1.73
C LEU A 95 -4.19 6.99 1.27
N SER A 96 -4.54 6.81 0.00
CA SER A 96 -4.77 5.50 -0.61
C SER A 96 -3.94 5.32 -1.88
N VAL A 97 -3.58 4.08 -2.21
CA VAL A 97 -3.01 3.73 -3.53
C VAL A 97 -4.06 3.70 -4.65
N LEU A 98 -5.34 3.83 -4.30
CA LEU A 98 -6.48 3.85 -5.23
C LEU A 98 -7.31 5.14 -5.07
N PRO A 99 -7.98 5.60 -6.14
CA PRO A 99 -8.93 6.72 -6.08
C PRO A 99 -10.01 6.54 -5.01
N VAL A 100 -10.59 7.66 -4.55
CA VAL A 100 -11.64 7.70 -3.51
C VAL A 100 -12.79 6.71 -3.77
N MET A 101 -13.23 6.58 -5.02
CA MET A 101 -14.34 5.71 -5.41
C MET A 101 -14.04 4.22 -5.24
N GLN A 102 -12.76 3.87 -5.07
CA GLN A 102 -12.25 2.50 -4.95
C GLN A 102 -11.68 2.22 -3.54
N CYS A 103 -11.89 3.10 -2.57
CA CYS A 103 -11.40 2.90 -1.20
C CYS A 103 -11.90 1.61 -0.53
N GLN A 104 -13.05 1.08 -0.96
CA GLN A 104 -13.60 -0.19 -0.47
C GLN A 104 -12.66 -1.39 -0.64
N PHE A 105 -11.69 -1.31 -1.54
CA PHE A 105 -10.70 -2.36 -1.77
C PHE A 105 -9.44 -2.25 -0.88
N CYS A 106 -9.24 -1.13 -0.18
CA CYS A 106 -8.04 -0.90 0.63
C CYS A 106 -7.96 -1.86 1.82
N GLY A 107 -6.78 -2.42 2.05
CA GLY A 107 -6.54 -3.43 3.10
C GLY A 107 -6.95 -4.86 2.72
N SER A 108 -7.22 -5.12 1.43
CA SER A 108 -7.64 -6.44 0.93
C SER A 108 -6.96 -6.78 -0.39
N ASN A 109 -6.84 -8.09 -0.70
CA ASN A 109 -6.36 -8.57 -2.01
C ASN A 109 -5.01 -7.96 -2.49
N GLY A 110 -4.08 -7.72 -1.55
CA GLY A 110 -2.77 -7.13 -1.84
C GLY A 110 -2.77 -5.61 -2.04
N ILE A 111 -3.90 -4.95 -1.74
CA ILE A 111 -3.98 -3.49 -1.69
C ILE A 111 -3.71 -3.07 -0.24
N PRO A 112 -2.67 -2.24 0.02
CA PRO A 112 -2.34 -1.80 1.36
C PRO A 112 -3.53 -1.10 2.06
N PRO A 113 -3.58 -1.12 3.41
CA PRO A 113 -4.48 -0.26 4.16
C PRO A 113 -4.18 1.22 3.88
N MET A 114 -5.20 2.07 4.05
CA MET A 114 -5.00 3.51 3.96
C MET A 114 -4.13 4.03 5.11
N VAL A 115 -3.43 5.13 4.88
CA VAL A 115 -2.56 5.78 5.87
C VAL A 115 -3.12 7.14 6.24
N GLU A 116 -3.21 7.45 7.53
CA GLU A 116 -3.69 8.76 7.97
C GLU A 116 -2.58 9.81 7.90
N ILE A 117 -2.87 10.94 7.27
CA ILE A 117 -1.91 12.01 7.03
C ILE A 117 -2.22 13.19 7.94
N PHE A 118 -1.21 13.72 8.62
CA PHE A 118 -1.29 14.95 9.41
C PHE A 118 -0.33 15.99 8.84
N MET A 119 -0.89 16.99 8.16
CA MET A 119 -0.13 18.07 7.54
C MET A 119 0.47 19.01 8.59
N LYS A 120 1.76 19.34 8.46
CA LYS A 120 2.42 20.33 9.32
C LYS A 120 2.03 21.77 8.97
N GLY A 121 1.81 22.03 7.68
CA GLY A 121 1.69 23.36 7.11
C GLY A 121 0.32 23.63 6.49
N GLU A 122 0.35 24.00 5.22
CA GLU A 122 -0.83 24.29 4.42
C GLU A 122 -1.71 23.04 4.25
N SER A 123 -3.01 23.27 4.19
CA SER A 123 -3.99 22.24 3.84
C SER A 123 -3.86 21.86 2.37
N VAL A 124 -4.17 20.61 2.05
CA VAL A 124 -4.23 20.13 0.67
C VAL A 124 -5.66 20.29 0.15
N LYS A 125 -5.80 20.92 -1.01
CA LYS A 125 -7.08 20.99 -1.72
C LYS A 125 -7.43 19.59 -2.26
N PHE A 126 -8.68 19.15 -2.09
CA PHE A 126 -9.16 17.91 -2.68
C PHE A 126 -8.96 17.90 -4.20
N THR A 127 -8.56 16.74 -4.72
CA THR A 127 -8.29 16.48 -6.13
C THR A 127 -8.49 14.99 -6.39
N ASP A 128 -8.99 14.65 -7.59
CA ASP A 128 -9.08 13.25 -8.07
C ASP A 128 -7.74 12.75 -8.63
N GLU A 129 -6.78 13.65 -8.83
CA GLU A 129 -5.40 13.33 -9.24
C GLU A 129 -4.55 12.85 -8.06
N PRO A 130 -3.58 11.95 -8.29
CA PRO A 130 -2.66 11.52 -7.25
C PRO A 130 -1.77 12.67 -6.77
N ILE A 131 -1.54 12.71 -5.47
CA ILE A 131 -0.63 13.62 -4.79
C ILE A 131 0.59 12.86 -4.27
N LYS A 132 1.64 13.57 -3.89
CA LYS A 132 2.83 12.98 -3.25
C LYS A 132 3.07 13.64 -1.90
N ILE A 133 3.04 12.82 -0.85
CA ILE A 133 3.24 13.25 0.52
C ILE A 133 4.61 12.80 1.00
N LYS A 134 5.31 13.68 1.72
CA LYS A 134 6.52 13.36 2.48
C LYS A 134 6.31 13.70 3.94
N GLY A 135 6.70 12.80 4.85
CA GLY A 135 6.58 13.04 6.28
C GLY A 135 7.15 11.90 7.11
N LYS A 136 6.94 11.94 8.42
CA LYS A 136 7.50 11.00 9.39
C LYS A 136 6.49 9.89 9.70
N MET A 137 6.84 8.64 9.45
CA MET A 137 5.98 7.51 9.77
C MET A 137 5.88 7.28 11.28
N LYS A 138 4.66 7.04 11.76
CA LYS A 138 4.33 6.69 13.13
C LYS A 138 3.30 5.57 13.13
N PHE A 139 3.38 4.70 14.15
CA PHE A 139 2.32 3.74 14.43
C PHE A 139 1.47 4.27 15.58
N ASN A 140 0.15 4.21 15.42
CA ASN A 140 -0.77 4.64 16.45
C ASN A 140 -0.64 3.70 17.67
N PRO A 141 -0.33 4.21 18.88
CA PRO A 141 -0.24 3.38 20.08
C PRO A 141 -1.61 2.88 20.56
N GLU A 142 -2.70 3.53 20.14
CA GLU A 142 -4.07 3.21 20.53
C GLU A 142 -5.00 3.04 19.30
N PRO A 143 -4.70 2.09 18.40
CA PRO A 143 -5.44 1.91 17.14
C PRO A 143 -6.90 1.47 17.35
N LEU A 144 -7.25 1.03 18.56
CA LEU A 144 -8.61 0.65 18.94
C LEU A 144 -9.44 1.81 19.51
N LYS A 145 -8.84 2.98 19.71
CA LYS A 145 -9.48 4.16 20.34
C LYS A 145 -9.72 5.31 19.37
N GLY A 146 -9.46 5.13 18.08
CA GLY A 146 -9.64 6.16 17.06
C GLY A 146 -8.77 5.87 15.84
N ASN A 147 -8.41 6.93 15.12
CA ASN A 147 -7.31 7.11 14.16
C ASN A 147 -6.59 5.87 13.59
N ALA A 148 -6.21 5.93 12.31
CA ALA A 148 -5.61 4.79 11.63
C ALA A 148 -4.32 4.27 12.26
N GLU A 149 -4.05 2.98 12.06
CA GLU A 149 -2.92 2.24 12.61
C GLU A 149 -1.56 2.82 12.17
N ILE A 150 -1.49 3.32 10.95
CA ILE A 150 -0.30 3.89 10.34
C ILE A 150 -0.60 5.35 10.03
N GLN A 151 0.32 6.21 10.47
CA GLN A 151 0.19 7.66 10.35
C GLN A 151 1.44 8.26 9.74
N ILE A 152 1.29 9.27 8.90
CA ILE A 152 2.38 10.17 8.49
C ILE A 152 2.16 11.52 9.16
N ILE A 153 3.02 11.84 10.12
CA ILE A 153 3.00 13.12 10.81
C ILE A 153 4.02 14.08 10.22
N ASP A 154 3.86 15.37 10.54
CA ASP A 154 4.68 16.45 10.00
C ASP A 154 4.67 16.47 8.45
N ALA A 155 3.55 16.07 7.84
CA ALA A 155 3.46 15.84 6.41
C ALA A 155 3.51 17.15 5.62
N VAL A 156 4.13 17.07 4.44
CA VAL A 156 4.17 18.14 3.43
C VAL A 156 3.87 17.56 2.06
N LEU A 157 3.18 18.36 1.24
CA LEU A 157 2.96 18.07 -0.17
C LEU A 157 4.25 18.35 -0.94
N ILE A 158 4.66 17.42 -1.79
CA ILE A 158 5.83 17.59 -2.66
C ILE A 158 5.44 17.41 -4.13
N LYS A 159 6.19 18.07 -5.02
CA LYS A 159 6.06 17.93 -6.47
C LYS A 159 6.75 16.65 -6.94
#